data_AF-A0A829BH67-F1
#
_entry.id   AF-A0A829BH67-F1
#
_cell.length_a   1.000
_cell.length_b   1.000
_cell.length_c   1.000
_cell.angle_alpha   90.00
_cell.angle_beta   90.00
_cell.angle_gamma   90.00
#
_symmetry.space_group_name_H-M   'P 1'
#
loop_
_entity.id
_entity.type
_entity.pdbx_description
1 polymer ?
#
loop_
_entity_poly.entity_id
_entity_poly.type
_entity_poly.pdbx_seq_one_letter_code
_entity_poly.pdbx_strand_id
1 'polypeptide(L)' 'MITAEDIVEKQFSATFRGYNQEEVDEFLDDITETLKTLEKENQSLKRQVKRLKDDQWNL' A
#
# COMPACT_ATOMS: atom_id res chain seq x y z
N MET A 1 -1.15 -10.77 -2.22
CA MET A 1 -1.21 -9.32 -2.43
C MET A 1 0.03 -8.75 -1.78
N ILE A 2 0.68 -7.76 -2.40
CA ILE A 2 1.88 -7.12 -1.85
C ILE A 2 1.43 -6.03 -0.87
N THR A 3 2.03 -5.99 0.31
CA THR A 3 1.82 -4.97 1.34
C THR A 3 2.91 -3.90 1.27
N ALA A 4 2.70 -2.77 1.93
CA ALA A 4 3.73 -1.74 2.05
C ALA A 4 5.01 -2.24 2.76
N GLU A 5 4.86 -3.19 3.70
CA GLU A 5 5.98 -3.82 4.41
C GLU A 5 6.79 -4.73 3.47
N ASP A 6 6.12 -5.51 2.62
CA ASP A 6 6.78 -6.36 1.62
C ASP A 6 7.66 -5.56 0.65
N ILE A 7 7.32 -4.29 0.37
CA ILE A 7 8.12 -3.41 -0.50
C ILE A 7 9.37 -2.92 0.23
N VAL A 8 9.23 -2.49 1.48
CA VAL A 8 10.35 -2.01 2.31
C VAL A 8 11.38 -3.12 2.56
N GLU A 9 10.93 -4.36 2.76
CA GLU A 9 11.82 -5.50 2.98
C GLU A 9 12.47 -6.04 1.69
N LYS A 10 12.04 -5.55 0.52
CA LYS A 10 12.47 -6.09 -0.76
C LYS A 10 13.91 -5.70 -1.06
N GLN A 11 14.78 -6.69 -1.19
CA GLN A 11 16.14 -6.50 -1.70
C GLN A 11 16.25 -6.96 -3.16
N PHE A 12 16.85 -6.10 -3.98
CA PHE A 12 17.18 -6.39 -5.38
C PHE A 12 18.68 -6.65 -5.51
N SER A 13 19.05 -7.62 -6.35
CA SER A 13 20.46 -7.87 -6.67
C SER A 13 20.96 -6.89 -7.73
N ALA A 14 22.16 -6.36 -7.52
CA ALA A 14 22.83 -5.53 -8.51
C ALA A 14 23.33 -6.37 -9.70
N THR A 15 23.18 -5.85 -10.92
CA THR A 15 23.66 -6.47 -12.16
C THR A 15 24.33 -5.44 -13.06
N PHE A 16 25.20 -5.89 -13.97
CA PHE A 16 25.87 -5.00 -14.92
C PHE A 16 24.82 -4.34 -15.85
N ARG A 17 24.79 -3.00 -15.87
CA ARG A 17 23.77 -2.17 -16.53
C ARG A 17 22.34 -2.35 -15.99
N GLY A 18 22.19 -2.56 -14.68
CA GLY A 18 20.91 -2.48 -13.98
C GLY A 18 20.42 -1.03 -13.77
N TYR A 19 19.22 -0.90 -13.20
CA TYR A 19 18.69 0.41 -12.78
C TYR A 19 19.56 1.05 -11.70
N ASN A 20 19.52 2.38 -11.63
CA ASN A 20 20.15 3.11 -10.54
C ASN A 20 19.40 2.79 -9.24
N GLN A 21 20.13 2.31 -8.24
CA GLN A 21 19.54 1.91 -6.97
C GLN A 21 18.84 3.09 -6.27
N GLU A 22 19.42 4.29 -6.28
CA GLU A 22 18.85 5.47 -5.62
C GLU A 22 17.51 5.87 -6.26
N GLU A 23 17.43 5.89 -7.59
CA GLU A 23 16.17 6.18 -8.31
C GLU A 23 15.11 5.10 -8.07
N VAL A 24 15.52 3.84 -7.94
CA VAL A 24 14.61 2.73 -7.61
C VAL A 24 14.10 2.88 -6.18
N ASP A 25 14.98 3.18 -5.22
CA ASP A 25 14.62 3.35 -3.82
C ASP A 25 13.64 4.53 -3.64
N GLU A 26 13.90 5.68 -4.27
CA GLU A 26 12.98 6.84 -4.28
C GLU A 26 11.60 6.47 -4.84
N PHE A 27 11.56 5.72 -5.94
CA PHE A 27 10.30 5.28 -6.54
C PHE A 27 9.55 4.28 -5.65
N LEU A 28 10.26 3.39 -4.95
CA LEU A 28 9.66 2.43 -4.02
C LEU A 28 9.14 3.11 -2.75
N ASP A 29 9.76 4.20 -2.30
CA ASP A 29 9.24 5.03 -1.20
C ASP A 29 7.90 5.66 -1.57
N ASP A 30 7.78 6.25 -2.77
CA ASP A 30 6.52 6.82 -3.29
C ASP A 30 5.41 5.76 -3.38
N ILE A 31 5.73 4.56 -3.87
CA ILE A 31 4.77 3.45 -3.94
C ILE A 31 4.36 3.01 -2.53
N THR A 32 5.30 2.93 -1.60
CA THR A 32 5.05 2.54 -0.21
C THR A 32 4.10 3.51 0.48
N GLU A 33 4.31 4.82 0.31
CA GLU A 33 3.40 5.86 0.84
C GLU A 33 2.01 5.75 0.21
N THR A 34 1.95 5.56 -1.11
CA THR A 34 0.69 5.41 -1.84
C THR A 34 -0.10 4.21 -1.34
N LEU A 35 0.54 3.05 -1.17
CA LEU A 35 -0.11 1.84 -0.66
C LEU A 35 -0.64 2.03 0.76
N LYS A 36 0.14 2.63 1.66
CA LYS A 36 -0.31 2.92 3.03
C LYS A 36 -1.55 3.81 3.03
N THR A 37 -1.58 4.81 2.15
CA THR A 37 -2.73 5.71 1.99
C THR A 37 -3.97 4.94 1.51
N LEU A 38 -3.83 4.14 0.46
CA LEU A 38 -4.92 3.32 -0.08
C LEU A 38 -5.44 2.30 0.94
N GLU A 39 -4.56 1.67 1.72
CA GLU A 39 -4.96 0.74 2.79
C GLU A 39 -5.79 1.44 3.86
N LYS A 40 -5.37 2.63 4.30
CA LYS A 40 -6.09 3.44 5.27
C LYS A 40 -7.47 3.87 4.76
N GLU A 41 -7.55 4.32 3.50
CA GLU A 41 -8.81 4.68 2.85
C GLU A 41 -9.74 3.48 2.72
N ASN A 42 -9.22 2.34 2.27
CA ASN A 42 -9.99 1.10 2.15
C ASN A 42 -10.53 0.64 3.51
N GLN A 43 -9.72 0.71 4.58
CA GLN A 43 -10.20 0.43 5.93
C GLN A 43 -11.29 1.42 6.39
N SER A 44 -11.14 2.71 6.08
CA SER A 44 -12.17 3.72 6.39
C SER A 44 -13.48 3.41 5.67
N LEU A 45 -13.42 3.15 4.36
CA LEU A 45 -14.58 2.82 3.54
C LEU A 45 -15.27 1.54 4.02
N LYS A 46 -14.50 0.48 4.35
CA LYS A 46 -15.05 -0.75 4.94
C LYS A 46 -15.80 -0.50 6.24
N ARG A 47 -15.28 0.38 7.11
CA ARG A 47 -15.97 0.77 8.35
C ARG A 47 -17.26 1.53 8.06
N GLN A 48 -17.25 2.46 7.11
CA GLN A 48 -18.45 3.21 6.71
C GLN A 48 -19.52 2.28 6.13
N VAL A 49 -19.13 1.39 5.21
CA VAL A 49 -20.03 0.38 4.63
C VAL A 49 -20.62 -0.52 5.71
N LYS A 50 -19.81 -0.95 6.69
CA LYS A 50 -20.32 -1.76 7.81
C LYS A 50 -21.37 -1.00 8.63
N ARG A 51 -21.06 0.24 9.04
CA ARG A 51 -21.99 1.07 9.83
C ARG A 51 -23.32 1.29 9.10
N LEU A 52 -23.27 1.65 7.82
CA LEU A 52 -24.48 1.86 7.02
C LEU A 52 -25.33 0.59 6.89
N LYS A 53 -24.69 -0.58 6.74
CA LYS A 53 -25.40 -1.87 6.71
C LYS A 53 -26.05 -2.19 8.06
N ASP A 54 -25.34 -1.95 9.16
CA ASP A 54 -25.86 -2.18 10.50
C ASP A 54 -27.05 -1.25 10.78
N ASP A 55 -26.96 0.04 10.43
CA ASP A 55 -28.06 1.01 10.56
C ASP A 55 -29.29 0.62 9.72
N GLN A 56 -29.08 0.13 8.49
CA GLN A 56 -30.15 -0.36 7.62
C GLN A 56 -30.84 -1.61 8.18
N TRP A 57 -30.11 -2.50 8.86
CA TRP A 57 -30.66 -3.75 9.44
C TRP A 57 -31.44 -3.50 10.73
N ASN A 58 -31.13 -2.43 11.45
CA ASN A 58 -31.79 -2.05 12.70
C ASN A 58 -33.07 -1.22 12.48
N LEU A 59 -33.49 -1.03 11.22
CA LEU A 59 -34.72 -0.37 10.79
C LEU A 59 -35.77 -1.41 10.37
#